data_AF-A0A7X0EZ48-F1
#
_entry.id   AF-A0A7X0EZ48-F1
#
_cell.length_a   1.000
_cell.length_b   1.000
_cell.length_c   1.000
_cell.angle_alpha   90.00
_cell.angle_beta   90.00
_cell.angle_gamma   90.00
#
_symmetry.space_group_name_H-M   'P 1'
#
loop_
_entity.id
_entity.type
_entity.pdbx_description
1 polymer ?
#
loop_
_entity_poly.entity_id
_entity_poly.type
_entity_poly.pdbx_seq_one_letter_code
_entity_poly.pdbx_strand_id
1 'polypeptide(L)'
;MMRALAGAMLSLYPKAWRDRYGDEVADLIASRTVRLRTVFDLVAGAADAWIHRRRVPGAGPARIPLAAVLTIAGTALLLLWNPGVRDPASLNGTWAEASVAGALAGHLSATATSLFVVSAALGVLAVVPLLITSYTVTRHPAQGQVARTTARRVVVTALLLAVPVALVGCAFYGMAFAHLGAPVGPLGETMVGGFLIPVMLALVLPLPTIAASAPSLAPGVRASGKVLTVAAVLNALAWVPVLILLALGLPKASWTFTAAVAAGALISVGMSALVARSALGHGRSAMGQLSPA
;
A
#
# COMPACT_ATOMS: atom_id res chain seq x y z
N MET A 1 -8.17 19.19 -23.23
CA MET A 1 -8.03 18.44 -21.96
C MET A 1 -8.75 17.09 -21.98
N MET A 2 -10.08 17.02 -22.14
CA MET A 2 -10.84 15.75 -22.07
C MET A 2 -10.42 14.68 -23.09
N ARG A 3 -10.06 15.07 -24.34
CA ARG A 3 -9.52 14.13 -25.33
C ARG A 3 -8.19 13.50 -24.89
N ALA A 4 -7.28 14.29 -24.33
CA ALA A 4 -6.01 13.78 -23.82
C ALA A 4 -6.24 12.83 -22.64
N LEU A 5 -7.22 13.13 -21.77
CA LEU A 5 -7.63 12.24 -20.69
C LEU A 5 -8.17 10.90 -21.22
N ALA A 6 -9.06 10.94 -22.23
CA ALA A 6 -9.60 9.73 -22.85
C ALA A 6 -8.51 8.90 -23.57
N GLY A 7 -7.57 9.56 -24.26
CA GLY A 7 -6.40 8.90 -24.84
C GLY A 7 -5.51 8.26 -23.77
N ALA A 8 -5.31 8.92 -22.63
CA ALA A 8 -4.59 8.33 -21.49
C ALA A 8 -5.33 7.11 -20.92
N MET A 9 -6.67 7.10 -20.87
CA MET A 9 -7.45 5.95 -20.42
C MET A 9 -7.29 4.73 -21.33
N LEU A 10 -6.97 4.90 -22.62
CA LEU A 10 -6.66 3.75 -23.49
C LEU A 10 -5.47 2.95 -22.96
N SER A 11 -4.51 3.57 -22.28
CA SER A 11 -3.38 2.86 -21.67
C SER A 11 -3.79 1.86 -20.58
N LEU A 12 -5.01 1.96 -20.05
CA LEU A 12 -5.57 1.03 -19.07
C LEU A 12 -5.97 -0.31 -19.68
N TYR A 13 -6.20 -0.38 -21.00
CA TYR A 13 -6.60 -1.63 -21.67
C TYR A 13 -5.44 -2.63 -21.74
N PRO A 14 -5.71 -3.96 -21.68
CA PRO A 14 -4.69 -4.99 -21.86
C PRO A 14 -3.91 -4.79 -23.16
N LYS A 15 -2.59 -5.05 -23.15
CA LYS A 15 -1.73 -4.83 -24.34
C LYS A 15 -2.30 -5.51 -25.60
N ALA A 16 -2.65 -6.79 -25.53
CA ALA A 16 -3.22 -7.53 -26.66
C ALA A 16 -4.55 -6.94 -27.18
N TRP A 17 -5.32 -6.27 -26.32
CA TRP A 17 -6.52 -5.55 -26.75
C TRP A 17 -6.14 -4.27 -27.49
N ARG A 18 -5.18 -3.51 -26.95
CA ARG A 18 -4.69 -2.25 -27.57
C ARG A 18 -4.02 -2.50 -28.91
N ASP A 19 -3.23 -3.55 -29.01
CA ASP A 19 -2.56 -3.95 -30.25
C ASP A 19 -3.57 -4.27 -31.37
N ARG A 20 -4.83 -4.57 -31.03
CA ARG A 20 -5.88 -4.94 -31.99
C ARG A 20 -6.89 -3.82 -32.26
N TYR A 21 -7.33 -3.11 -31.23
CA TYR A 21 -8.43 -2.12 -31.31
C TYR A 21 -8.01 -0.71 -30.88
N GLY A 22 -6.77 -0.53 -30.41
CA GLY A 22 -6.30 0.72 -29.82
C GLY A 22 -6.36 1.88 -30.81
N ASP A 23 -5.90 1.65 -32.04
CA ASP A 23 -5.87 2.68 -33.09
C ASP A 23 -7.29 3.06 -33.54
N GLU A 24 -8.17 2.07 -33.75
CA GLU A 24 -9.58 2.32 -34.11
C GLU A 24 -10.31 3.16 -33.05
N VAL A 25 -10.10 2.85 -31.76
CA VAL A 25 -10.74 3.61 -30.68
C VAL A 25 -10.09 4.97 -30.49
N ALA A 26 -8.78 5.11 -30.72
CA ALA A 26 -8.12 6.41 -30.73
C ALA A 26 -8.68 7.32 -31.84
N ASP A 27 -8.93 6.78 -33.03
CA ASP A 27 -9.53 7.50 -34.15
C ASP A 27 -10.99 7.92 -33.85
N LEU A 28 -11.76 7.07 -33.17
CA LEU A 28 -13.10 7.40 -32.69
C LEU A 28 -13.08 8.53 -31.64
N ILE A 29 -12.09 8.52 -30.73
CA ILE A 29 -11.89 9.58 -29.73
C ILE A 29 -11.48 10.90 -30.40
N ALA A 30 -10.68 10.84 -31.47
CA ALA A 30 -10.23 12.01 -32.21
C ALA A 30 -11.37 12.64 -33.02
N SER A 31 -12.21 11.82 -33.67
CA SER A 31 -13.30 12.27 -34.54
C SER A 31 -14.55 12.78 -33.79
N ARG A 32 -14.73 12.44 -32.50
CA ARG A 32 -15.92 12.81 -31.72
C ARG A 32 -15.61 13.78 -30.57
N THR A 33 -16.62 14.51 -30.11
CA THR A 33 -16.54 15.30 -28.86
C THR A 33 -16.59 14.37 -27.65
N VAL A 34 -15.51 14.34 -26.88
CA VAL A 34 -15.38 13.52 -25.67
C VAL A 34 -16.10 14.18 -24.50
N ARG A 35 -17.03 13.45 -23.88
CA ARG A 35 -17.74 13.86 -22.66
C ARG A 35 -17.17 13.13 -21.44
N LEU A 36 -17.45 13.61 -20.23
CA LEU A 36 -17.02 12.93 -18.99
C LEU A 36 -17.56 11.50 -18.91
N ARG A 37 -18.81 11.29 -19.36
CA ARG A 37 -19.40 9.95 -19.50
C ARG A 37 -18.55 9.01 -20.37
N THR A 38 -17.99 9.50 -21.48
CA THR A 38 -17.09 8.71 -22.35
C THR A 38 -15.85 8.24 -21.61
N VAL A 39 -15.30 9.05 -20.70
CA VAL A 39 -14.16 8.67 -19.87
C VAL A 39 -14.55 7.53 -18.92
N PHE A 40 -15.72 7.63 -18.27
CA PHE A 40 -16.23 6.54 -17.42
C PHE A 40 -16.51 5.27 -18.20
N ASP A 41 -17.13 5.38 -19.39
CA ASP A 41 -17.39 4.24 -20.27
C ASP A 41 -16.08 3.56 -20.70
N LEU A 42 -15.01 4.33 -20.99
CA LEU A 42 -13.70 3.80 -21.31
C LEU A 42 -13.05 3.08 -20.13
N VAL A 43 -13.17 3.61 -18.91
CA VAL A 43 -12.67 2.97 -17.68
C VAL A 43 -13.43 1.67 -17.40
N ALA A 44 -14.76 1.70 -17.52
CA ALA A 44 -15.59 0.52 -17.36
C ALA A 44 -15.28 -0.56 -18.43
N GLY A 45 -15.11 -0.15 -19.68
CA GLY A 45 -14.69 -1.04 -20.78
C GLY A 45 -13.29 -1.62 -20.56
N ALA A 46 -12.35 -0.84 -20.02
CA ALA A 46 -11.02 -1.35 -19.67
C ALA A 46 -11.11 -2.41 -18.56
N ALA A 47 -11.92 -2.15 -17.53
CA ALA A 47 -12.18 -3.09 -16.45
C ALA A 47 -12.82 -4.39 -16.98
N ASP A 48 -13.84 -4.29 -17.82
CA ASP A 48 -14.48 -5.43 -18.46
C ASP A 48 -13.51 -6.23 -19.32
N ALA A 49 -12.68 -5.56 -20.12
CA ALA A 49 -11.65 -6.21 -20.94
C ALA A 49 -10.62 -6.96 -20.09
N TRP A 50 -10.29 -6.47 -18.89
CA TRP A 50 -9.45 -7.19 -17.94
C TRP A 50 -10.13 -8.40 -17.32
N ILE A 51 -11.41 -8.28 -16.93
CA ILE A 51 -12.23 -9.38 -16.38
C ILE A 51 -12.37 -10.50 -17.41
N HIS A 52 -12.68 -10.14 -18.66
CA HIS A 52 -12.93 -11.07 -19.75
C HIS A 52 -11.70 -11.34 -20.62
N ARG A 53 -10.48 -11.03 -20.16
CA ARG A 53 -9.28 -11.10 -21.01
C ARG A 53 -8.99 -12.49 -21.60
N ARG A 54 -9.48 -13.57 -20.96
CA ARG A 54 -9.34 -14.94 -21.48
C ARG A 54 -10.06 -15.12 -22.83
N ARG A 55 -11.01 -14.24 -23.16
CA ARG A 55 -11.70 -14.19 -24.46
C ARG A 55 -10.87 -13.48 -25.53
N VAL A 56 -9.80 -12.76 -25.17
CA VAL A 56 -8.92 -12.07 -26.11
C VAL A 56 -7.84 -13.05 -26.58
N PRO A 57 -7.83 -13.45 -27.86
CA PRO A 57 -6.80 -14.34 -28.40
C PRO A 57 -5.40 -13.74 -28.20
N GLY A 58 -4.44 -14.56 -27.74
CA GLY A 58 -3.07 -14.10 -27.47
C GLY A 58 -2.85 -13.40 -26.12
N ALA A 59 -3.88 -13.26 -25.28
CA ALA A 59 -3.73 -12.65 -23.97
C ALA A 59 -2.99 -13.58 -22.97
N GLY A 60 -1.73 -13.27 -22.67
CA GLY A 60 -0.97 -13.91 -21.59
C GLY A 60 -1.60 -13.73 -20.19
N PRO A 61 -1.15 -14.46 -19.15
CA PRO A 61 -1.58 -14.31 -17.75
C PRO A 61 -1.61 -12.85 -17.30
N ALA A 62 -2.68 -12.40 -16.64
CA ALA A 62 -2.82 -11.03 -16.19
C ALA A 62 -1.79 -10.82 -15.11
N ARG A 63 -0.91 -9.86 -15.36
CA ARG A 63 -0.04 -9.32 -14.34
C ARG A 63 -0.65 -8.00 -13.96
N ILE A 64 -1.57 -8.01 -13.00
CA ILE A 64 -2.03 -6.78 -12.39
C ILE A 64 -0.78 -6.18 -11.72
N PRO A 65 -0.36 -4.95 -12.10
CA PRO A 65 0.82 -4.37 -11.51
C PRO A 65 0.56 -4.20 -10.01
N LEU A 66 1.46 -4.73 -9.19
CA LEU A 66 1.31 -4.71 -7.74
C LEU A 66 1.07 -3.28 -7.22
N ALA A 67 1.72 -2.28 -7.83
CA ALA A 67 1.48 -0.88 -7.52
C ALA A 67 0.00 -0.49 -7.65
N ALA A 68 -0.69 -0.90 -8.72
CA ALA A 68 -2.11 -0.59 -8.89
C ALA A 68 -2.98 -1.27 -7.82
N VAL A 69 -2.70 -2.53 -7.48
CA VAL A 69 -3.40 -3.24 -6.40
C VAL A 69 -3.22 -2.50 -5.08
N LEU A 70 -1.99 -2.12 -4.74
CA LEU A 70 -1.68 -1.40 -3.51
C LEU A 70 -2.27 0.02 -3.49
N THR A 71 -2.31 0.72 -4.63
CA THR A 71 -2.96 2.03 -4.74
C THR A 71 -4.46 1.90 -4.51
N ILE A 72 -5.14 0.98 -5.20
CA ILE A 72 -6.58 0.75 -5.03
C ILE A 72 -6.89 0.36 -3.59
N ALA A 73 -6.11 -0.56 -3.01
CA ALA A 73 -6.27 -0.99 -1.63
C ALA A 73 -6.02 0.17 -0.63
N GLY A 74 -4.99 0.98 -0.85
CA GLY A 74 -4.73 2.17 -0.04
C GLY A 74 -5.85 3.21 -0.14
N THR A 75 -6.38 3.46 -1.33
CA THR A 75 -7.56 4.34 -1.51
C THR A 75 -8.79 3.75 -0.82
N ALA A 76 -9.01 2.44 -0.90
CA ALA A 76 -10.10 1.78 -0.19
C ALA A 76 -9.97 1.95 1.33
N LEU A 77 -8.78 1.80 1.90
CA LEU A 77 -8.53 2.09 3.32
C LEU A 77 -8.86 3.54 3.69
N LEU A 78 -8.47 4.51 2.86
CA LEU A 78 -8.80 5.92 3.08
C LEU A 78 -10.31 6.20 2.99
N LEU A 79 -11.04 5.49 2.13
CA LEU A 79 -12.50 5.61 2.04
C LEU A 79 -13.20 4.96 3.24
N LEU A 80 -12.71 3.80 3.68
CA LEU A 80 -13.22 3.07 4.84
C LEU A 80 -12.87 3.76 6.18
N TRP A 81 -11.87 4.63 6.19
CA TRP A 81 -11.53 5.46 7.34
C TRP A 81 -12.73 6.25 7.87
N ASN A 82 -13.50 6.87 6.97
CA ASN A 82 -14.62 7.74 7.36
C ASN A 82 -15.68 6.95 8.18
N PRO A 83 -16.29 5.87 7.66
CA PRO A 83 -17.22 5.07 8.45
C PRO A 83 -16.55 4.31 9.61
N GLY A 84 -15.24 3.98 9.50
CA GLY A 84 -14.52 3.22 10.53
C GLY A 84 -14.00 4.06 11.70
N VAL A 85 -13.84 5.38 11.56
CA VAL A 85 -13.20 6.24 12.58
C VAL A 85 -13.99 7.52 12.86
N ARG A 86 -14.87 7.96 11.96
CA ARG A 86 -15.72 9.16 12.15
C ARG A 86 -17.16 8.83 12.55
N ASP A 87 -17.40 7.67 13.16
CA ASP A 87 -18.62 7.37 13.93
C ASP A 87 -18.28 7.41 15.44
N PRO A 88 -18.28 8.60 16.08
CA PRO A 88 -17.87 8.73 17.48
C PRO A 88 -18.79 7.97 18.43
N ALA A 89 -20.06 7.82 18.06
CA ALA A 89 -21.04 7.11 18.88
C ALA A 89 -20.70 5.62 18.95
N SER A 90 -20.44 4.99 17.80
CA SER A 90 -20.02 3.59 17.76
C SER A 90 -18.66 3.38 18.42
N LEU A 91 -17.69 4.27 18.20
CA LEU A 91 -16.37 4.17 18.84
C LEU A 91 -16.45 4.25 20.37
N ASN A 92 -17.14 5.28 20.89
CA ASN A 92 -17.30 5.49 22.32
C ASN A 92 -18.12 4.37 22.96
N GLY A 93 -19.20 3.93 22.30
CA GLY A 93 -20.04 2.83 22.77
C GLY A 93 -19.28 1.51 22.82
N THR A 94 -18.55 1.18 21.74
CA THR A 94 -17.72 -0.04 21.67
C THR A 94 -16.64 -0.03 22.73
N TRP A 95 -15.94 1.12 22.89
CA TRP A 95 -14.90 1.23 23.91
C TRP A 95 -15.46 1.18 25.33
N ALA A 96 -16.57 1.87 25.62
CA ALA A 96 -17.21 1.84 26.93
C ALA A 96 -17.58 0.41 27.33
N GLU A 97 -18.18 -0.36 26.41
CA GLU A 97 -18.51 -1.76 26.66
C GLU A 97 -17.26 -2.63 26.82
N ALA A 98 -16.26 -2.49 25.94
CA ALA A 98 -15.01 -3.22 26.06
C ALA A 98 -14.25 -2.91 27.37
N SER A 99 -14.33 -1.67 27.85
CA SER A 99 -13.67 -1.21 29.08
C SER A 99 -14.23 -1.86 30.35
N VAL A 100 -15.42 -2.48 30.29
CA VAL A 100 -15.96 -3.31 31.37
C VAL A 100 -15.05 -4.52 31.65
N ALA A 101 -14.29 -4.99 30.65
CA ALA A 101 -13.25 -6.00 30.85
C ALA A 101 -12.00 -5.47 31.61
N GLY A 102 -12.03 -4.20 32.04
CA GLY A 102 -11.05 -3.57 32.92
C GLY A 102 -9.64 -3.59 32.32
N ALA A 103 -8.70 -4.16 33.08
CA ALA A 103 -7.29 -4.19 32.69
C ALA A 103 -7.06 -4.87 31.33
N LEU A 104 -7.86 -5.88 30.96
CA LEU A 104 -7.68 -6.61 29.70
C LEU A 104 -7.82 -5.68 28.48
N ALA A 105 -8.87 -4.83 28.47
CA ALA A 105 -9.11 -3.89 27.37
C ALA A 105 -7.96 -2.88 27.21
N GLY A 106 -7.45 -2.38 28.34
CA GLY A 106 -6.27 -1.50 28.36
C GLY A 106 -5.02 -2.18 27.77
N HIS A 107 -4.74 -3.42 28.16
CA HIS A 107 -3.60 -4.17 27.62
C HIS A 107 -3.75 -4.46 26.12
N LEU A 108 -4.94 -4.85 25.65
CA LEU A 108 -5.19 -5.07 24.23
C LEU A 108 -4.96 -3.79 23.42
N SER A 109 -5.47 -2.65 23.89
CA SER A 109 -5.29 -1.35 23.25
C SER A 109 -3.80 -0.97 23.19
N ALA A 110 -3.08 -1.03 24.30
CA ALA A 110 -1.65 -0.72 24.35
C ALA A 110 -0.82 -1.66 23.46
N THR A 111 -1.18 -2.95 23.41
CA THR A 111 -0.53 -3.93 22.54
C THR A 111 -0.75 -3.61 21.07
N ALA A 112 -1.98 -3.28 20.67
CA ALA A 112 -2.29 -2.88 19.29
C ALA A 112 -1.48 -1.65 18.87
N THR A 113 -1.50 -0.59 19.69
CA THR A 113 -0.76 0.65 19.42
C THR A 113 0.74 0.39 19.28
N SER A 114 1.34 -0.37 20.20
CA SER A 114 2.78 -0.63 20.15
C SER A 114 3.18 -1.44 18.91
N LEU A 115 2.41 -2.46 18.54
CA LEU A 115 2.65 -3.25 17.33
C LEU A 115 2.55 -2.39 16.06
N PHE A 116 1.55 -1.52 15.97
CA PHE A 116 1.42 -0.56 14.86
C PHE A 116 2.60 0.42 14.82
N VAL A 117 2.95 1.05 15.94
CA VAL A 117 4.09 1.99 16.00
C VAL A 117 5.40 1.32 15.58
N VAL A 118 5.68 0.13 16.12
CA VAL A 118 6.89 -0.64 15.75
C VAL A 118 6.86 -1.04 14.28
N SER A 119 5.70 -1.46 13.75
CA SER A 119 5.55 -1.75 12.32
C SER A 119 5.86 -0.53 11.44
N ALA A 120 5.32 0.65 11.78
CA ALA A 120 5.59 1.88 11.05
C ALA A 120 7.08 2.24 11.07
N ALA A 121 7.70 2.17 12.26
CA ALA A 121 9.12 2.46 12.45
C ALA A 121 10.00 1.51 11.63
N LEU A 122 9.73 0.19 11.66
CA LEU A 122 10.44 -0.79 10.84
C LEU A 122 10.20 -0.55 9.34
N GLY A 123 8.99 -0.19 8.95
CA GLY A 123 8.66 0.17 7.57
C GLY A 123 9.54 1.29 7.02
N VAL A 124 9.74 2.35 7.80
CA VAL A 124 10.64 3.47 7.46
C VAL A 124 12.10 3.03 7.51
N LEU A 125 12.52 2.32 8.57
CA LEU A 125 13.91 1.86 8.74
C LEU A 125 14.34 0.85 7.67
N ALA A 126 13.40 0.17 7.01
CA ALA A 126 13.71 -0.73 5.91
C ALA A 126 14.41 -0.04 4.72
N VAL A 127 14.35 1.29 4.64
CA VAL A 127 15.06 2.09 3.62
C VAL A 127 16.56 2.19 3.90
N VAL A 128 16.97 2.13 5.18
CA VAL A 128 18.36 2.37 5.60
C VAL A 128 19.38 1.43 4.95
N PRO A 129 19.18 0.08 4.92
CA PRO A 129 20.13 -0.82 4.28
C PRO A 129 20.32 -0.55 2.77
N LEU A 130 19.25 -0.11 2.09
CA LEU A 130 19.30 0.26 0.69
C LEU A 130 20.08 1.54 0.46
N LEU A 131 19.90 2.55 1.32
CA LEU A 131 20.65 3.81 1.22
C LEU A 131 22.15 3.60 1.47
N ILE A 132 22.51 2.81 2.49
CA ILE A 132 23.91 2.47 2.78
C ILE A 132 24.54 1.77 1.57
N THR A 133 23.88 0.75 1.03
CA THR A 133 24.40 -0.03 -0.11
C THR A 133 24.44 0.81 -1.40
N SER A 134 23.44 1.66 -1.63
CA SER A 134 23.42 2.57 -2.78
C SER A 134 24.57 3.58 -2.68
N TYR A 135 24.80 4.13 -1.50
CA TYR A 135 25.90 5.06 -1.25
C TYR A 135 27.27 4.42 -1.51
N THR A 136 27.52 3.22 -0.98
CA THR A 136 28.78 2.51 -1.22
C THR A 136 28.99 2.23 -2.71
N VAL A 137 27.97 1.75 -3.43
CA VAL A 137 28.03 1.49 -4.88
C VAL A 137 28.30 2.77 -5.67
N THR A 138 27.70 3.91 -5.30
CA THR A 138 27.95 5.17 -6.02
C THR A 138 29.38 5.69 -5.87
N ARG A 139 30.06 5.38 -4.76
CA ARG A 139 31.43 5.83 -4.48
C ARG A 139 32.52 4.91 -5.03
N HIS A 140 32.21 3.67 -5.38
CA HIS A 140 33.21 2.72 -5.86
C HIS A 140 33.34 2.79 -7.40
N PRO A 141 34.49 3.25 -7.94
CA PRO A 141 34.69 3.40 -9.38
C PRO A 141 34.70 2.06 -10.14
N ALA A 142 35.02 0.96 -9.46
CA ALA A 142 34.96 -0.39 -10.00
C ALA A 142 33.52 -0.86 -10.34
N GLN A 143 32.49 -0.15 -9.87
CA GLN A 143 31.10 -0.50 -10.14
C GLN A 143 30.66 0.02 -11.52
N GLY A 144 30.00 -0.85 -12.29
CA GLY A 144 29.47 -0.53 -13.61
C GLY A 144 28.54 0.69 -13.61
N GLN A 145 28.46 1.40 -14.73
CA GLN A 145 27.62 2.60 -14.88
C GLN A 145 26.13 2.33 -14.59
N VAL A 146 25.62 1.15 -14.95
CA VAL A 146 24.24 0.72 -14.67
C VAL A 146 23.98 0.62 -13.17
N ALA A 147 24.92 0.05 -12.40
CA ALA A 147 24.80 -0.06 -10.95
C ALA A 147 24.77 1.33 -10.27
N ARG A 148 25.66 2.24 -10.69
CA ARG A 148 25.73 3.60 -10.16
C ARG A 148 24.49 4.44 -10.48
N THR A 149 23.97 4.33 -11.71
CA THR A 149 22.73 5.03 -12.12
C THR A 149 21.51 4.50 -11.37
N THR A 150 21.42 3.18 -11.19
CA THR A 150 20.35 2.55 -10.39
C THR A 150 20.42 3.00 -8.93
N ALA A 151 21.61 2.97 -8.32
CA ALA A 151 21.81 3.43 -6.94
C ALA A 151 21.41 4.90 -6.75
N ARG A 152 21.74 5.80 -7.70
CA ARG A 152 21.26 7.19 -7.67
C ARG A 152 19.74 7.30 -7.75
N ARG A 153 19.10 6.51 -8.62
CA ARG A 153 17.63 6.46 -8.71
C ARG A 153 16.99 6.01 -7.40
N VAL A 154 17.57 5.02 -6.71
CA VAL A 154 17.10 4.58 -5.39
C VAL A 154 17.14 5.72 -4.38
N VAL A 155 18.26 6.45 -4.30
CA VAL A 155 18.42 7.59 -3.37
C VAL A 155 17.42 8.71 -3.68
N VAL A 156 17.30 9.12 -4.94
CA VAL A 156 16.34 10.15 -5.36
C VAL A 156 14.91 9.73 -5.06
N THR A 157 14.56 8.48 -5.37
CA THR A 157 13.22 7.94 -5.08
C THR A 157 12.96 7.90 -3.58
N ALA A 158 13.95 7.54 -2.76
CA ALA A 158 13.80 7.52 -1.31
C ALA A 158 13.52 8.91 -0.74
N LEU A 159 14.20 9.95 -1.25
CA LEU A 159 13.94 11.34 -0.88
C LEU A 159 12.54 11.80 -1.32
N LEU A 160 12.12 11.46 -2.54
CA LEU A 160 10.78 11.77 -3.03
C LEU A 160 9.67 11.06 -2.24
N LEU A 161 9.94 9.86 -1.72
CA LEU A 161 9.02 9.10 -0.88
C LEU A 161 9.04 9.54 0.59
N ALA A 162 10.13 10.14 1.07
CA ALA A 162 10.21 10.63 2.44
C ALA A 162 9.15 11.71 2.72
N VAL A 163 8.87 12.58 1.75
CA VAL A 163 7.83 13.63 1.87
C VAL A 163 6.43 13.06 2.08
N PRO A 164 5.86 12.20 1.19
CA PRO A 164 4.54 11.63 1.40
C PRO A 164 4.49 10.72 2.64
N VAL A 165 5.56 9.99 2.96
CA VAL A 165 5.63 9.20 4.20
C VAL A 165 5.57 10.11 5.44
N ALA A 166 6.33 11.21 5.45
CA ALA A 166 6.28 12.21 6.52
C ALA A 166 4.92 12.89 6.59
N LEU A 167 4.31 13.25 5.47
CA LEU A 167 2.96 13.83 5.43
C LEU A 167 1.90 12.86 5.99
N VAL A 168 1.95 11.58 5.60
CA VAL A 168 1.06 10.55 6.16
C VAL A 168 1.32 10.38 7.66
N GLY A 169 2.59 10.39 8.10
CA GLY A 169 2.96 10.33 9.51
C GLY A 169 2.54 11.56 10.32
N CYS A 170 2.64 12.76 9.76
CA CYS A 170 2.17 14.00 10.38
C CYS A 170 0.64 14.02 10.44
N ALA A 171 -0.06 13.56 9.40
CA ALA A 171 -1.51 13.39 9.42
C ALA A 171 -1.93 12.37 10.50
N PHE A 172 -1.22 11.24 10.59
CA PHE A 172 -1.38 10.25 11.68
C PHE A 172 -1.22 10.91 13.05
N TYR A 173 -0.12 11.64 13.26
CA TYR A 173 0.17 12.30 14.52
C TYR A 173 -0.88 13.35 14.88
N GLY A 174 -1.27 14.18 13.92
CA GLY A 174 -2.29 15.21 14.11
C GLY A 174 -3.66 14.63 14.46
N MET A 175 -4.06 13.54 13.79
CA MET A 175 -5.32 12.85 14.08
C MET A 175 -5.29 12.10 15.41
N ALA A 176 -4.21 11.37 15.71
CA ALA A 176 -4.14 10.50 16.89
C ALA A 176 -3.76 11.24 18.18
N PHE A 177 -2.93 12.28 18.13
CA PHE A 177 -2.31 12.86 19.34
C PHE A 177 -2.55 14.36 19.52
N ALA A 178 -2.85 15.12 18.46
CA ALA A 178 -3.03 16.57 18.58
C ALA A 178 -4.49 16.98 18.87
N HIS A 179 -5.40 16.02 19.09
CA HIS A 179 -6.83 16.25 19.31
C HIS A 179 -7.50 17.16 18.24
N LEU A 180 -6.93 17.22 17.02
CA LEU A 180 -7.42 18.08 15.93
C LEU A 180 -8.71 17.54 15.27
N GLY A 181 -9.39 16.58 15.90
CA GLY A 181 -10.60 15.90 15.44
C GLY A 181 -10.63 14.44 15.90
N ALA A 182 -11.69 13.69 15.52
CA ALA A 182 -11.74 12.23 15.69
C ALA A 182 -10.46 11.57 15.13
N PRO A 183 -9.90 10.54 15.80
CA PRO A 183 -10.57 9.55 16.63
C PRO A 183 -10.81 9.99 18.08
N VAL A 184 -11.91 9.53 18.65
CA VAL A 184 -12.28 9.80 20.04
C VAL A 184 -12.05 8.51 20.83
N GLY A 185 -10.99 8.47 21.63
CA GLY A 185 -10.70 7.39 22.59
C GLY A 185 -9.76 6.27 22.11
N PRO A 186 -9.34 5.37 23.03
CA PRO A 186 -8.24 4.42 22.82
C PRO A 186 -8.45 3.45 21.65
N LEU A 187 -9.69 2.98 21.43
CA LEU A 187 -10.00 2.13 20.27
C LEU A 187 -9.80 2.87 18.95
N GLY A 188 -10.27 4.12 18.85
CA GLY A 188 -10.07 4.94 17.66
C GLY A 188 -8.59 5.20 17.38
N GLU A 189 -7.82 5.54 18.43
CA GLU A 189 -6.37 5.76 18.37
C GLU A 189 -5.61 4.52 17.88
N THR A 190 -5.95 3.33 18.39
CA THR A 190 -5.33 2.07 17.93
C THR A 190 -5.66 1.76 16.47
N MET A 191 -6.91 1.96 16.06
CA MET A 191 -7.37 1.69 14.70
C MET A 191 -6.69 2.58 13.66
N VAL A 192 -6.23 3.78 14.04
CA VAL A 192 -5.50 4.69 13.14
C VAL A 192 -4.34 3.96 12.45
N GLY A 193 -3.57 3.19 13.23
CA GLY A 193 -2.43 2.44 12.73
C GLY A 193 -2.82 1.46 11.62
N GLY A 194 -3.93 0.74 11.82
CA GLY A 194 -4.41 -0.27 10.89
C GLY A 194 -4.78 0.24 9.50
N PHE A 195 -5.20 1.50 9.37
CA PHE A 195 -5.50 2.10 8.06
C PHE A 195 -4.29 2.75 7.40
N LEU A 196 -3.38 3.35 8.17
CA LEU A 196 -2.30 4.18 7.63
C LEU A 196 -1.00 3.41 7.40
N ILE A 197 -0.66 2.44 8.26
CA ILE A 197 0.61 1.69 8.16
C ILE A 197 0.70 0.87 6.87
N PRO A 198 -0.34 0.14 6.42
CA PRO A 198 -0.26 -0.57 5.13
C PRO A 198 0.03 0.34 3.95
N VAL A 199 -0.48 1.57 3.98
CA VAL A 199 -0.22 2.60 2.95
C VAL A 199 1.25 3.03 3.01
N MET A 200 1.79 3.28 4.21
CA MET A 200 3.22 3.57 4.37
C MET A 200 4.12 2.43 3.87
N LEU A 201 3.81 1.18 4.23
CA LEU A 201 4.56 0.01 3.78
C LEU A 201 4.51 -0.13 2.24
N ALA A 202 3.35 0.13 1.64
CA ALA A 202 3.19 0.15 0.18
C ALA A 202 4.00 1.25 -0.50
N LEU A 203 4.09 2.45 0.11
CA LEU A 203 4.88 3.56 -0.40
C LEU A 203 6.39 3.26 -0.37
N VAL A 204 6.88 2.45 0.57
CA VAL A 204 8.30 2.08 0.66
C VAL A 204 8.69 1.00 -0.36
N LEU A 205 7.75 0.14 -0.77
CA LEU A 205 7.99 -1.01 -1.66
C LEU A 205 8.68 -0.71 -3.01
N PRO A 206 8.47 0.44 -3.69
CA PRO A 206 9.15 0.75 -4.94
C PRO A 206 10.68 0.75 -4.83
N LEU A 207 11.25 1.06 -3.66
CA LEU A 207 12.69 1.14 -3.46
C LEU A 207 13.41 -0.20 -3.67
N PRO A 208 13.06 -1.31 -2.98
CA PRO A 208 13.65 -2.60 -3.26
C PRO A 208 13.33 -3.10 -4.68
N THR A 209 12.18 -2.73 -5.26
CA THR A 209 11.85 -3.09 -6.66
C THR A 209 12.81 -2.43 -7.66
N ILE A 210 13.11 -1.14 -7.51
CA ILE A 210 14.08 -0.42 -8.35
C ILE A 210 15.49 -0.97 -8.12
N ALA A 211 15.88 -1.16 -6.86
CA ALA A 211 17.22 -1.64 -6.51
C ALA A 211 17.50 -3.07 -7.01
N ALA A 212 16.47 -3.92 -7.11
CA ALA A 212 16.60 -5.30 -7.58
C ALA A 212 17.04 -5.44 -9.05
N SER A 213 17.04 -4.36 -9.85
CA SER A 213 17.58 -4.40 -11.21
C SER A 213 19.10 -4.35 -11.28
N ALA A 214 19.79 -4.13 -10.16
CA ALA A 214 21.26 -4.09 -10.09
C ALA A 214 21.79 -5.15 -9.09
N PRO A 215 22.52 -6.18 -9.56
CA PRO A 215 23.04 -7.26 -8.69
C PRO A 215 23.91 -6.75 -7.52
N SER A 216 24.66 -5.66 -7.73
CA SER A 216 25.50 -5.04 -6.70
C SER A 216 24.70 -4.49 -5.51
N LEU A 217 23.39 -4.31 -5.64
CA LEU A 217 22.49 -3.85 -4.57
C LEU A 217 21.75 -5.01 -3.87
N ALA A 218 21.96 -6.27 -4.30
CA ALA A 218 21.25 -7.44 -3.77
C ALA A 218 21.31 -7.57 -2.23
N PRO A 219 22.44 -7.32 -1.54
CA PRO A 219 22.49 -7.38 -0.08
C PRO A 219 21.54 -6.37 0.58
N GLY A 220 21.51 -5.13 0.08
CA GLY A 220 20.63 -4.08 0.55
C GLY A 220 19.15 -4.39 0.31
N VAL A 221 18.81 -4.92 -0.88
CA VAL A 221 17.45 -5.37 -1.22
C VAL A 221 16.98 -6.46 -0.28
N ARG A 222 17.83 -7.45 0.03
CA ARG A 222 17.49 -8.55 0.94
C ARG A 222 17.27 -8.07 2.37
N ALA A 223 18.17 -7.22 2.87
CA ALA A 223 18.06 -6.67 4.22
C ALA A 223 16.79 -5.82 4.37
N SER A 224 16.55 -4.91 3.43
CA SER A 224 15.32 -4.10 3.34
C SER A 224 14.06 -4.98 3.29
N GLY A 225 14.07 -6.02 2.44
CA GLY A 225 12.91 -6.88 2.29
C GLY A 225 12.59 -7.72 3.54
N LYS A 226 13.60 -8.13 4.31
CA LYS A 226 13.38 -8.77 5.61
C LYS A 226 12.72 -7.82 6.61
N VAL A 227 13.23 -6.59 6.73
CA VAL A 227 12.68 -5.58 7.65
C VAL A 227 11.23 -5.24 7.27
N LEU A 228 10.95 -5.02 5.97
CA LEU A 228 9.57 -4.80 5.48
C LEU A 228 8.65 -5.99 5.77
N THR A 229 9.16 -7.21 5.67
CA THR A 229 8.37 -8.42 5.98
C THR A 229 8.01 -8.46 7.47
N VAL A 230 8.95 -8.18 8.36
CA VAL A 230 8.68 -8.11 9.81
C VAL A 230 7.66 -7.01 10.10
N ALA A 231 7.84 -5.82 9.51
CA ALA A 231 6.87 -4.73 9.65
C ALA A 231 5.46 -5.15 9.21
N ALA A 232 5.33 -5.78 8.05
CA ALA A 232 4.05 -6.29 7.52
C ALA A 232 3.40 -7.35 8.44
N VAL A 233 4.19 -8.26 9.00
CA VAL A 233 3.68 -9.27 9.97
C VAL A 233 3.18 -8.60 11.24
N LEU A 234 3.94 -7.65 11.80
CA LEU A 234 3.51 -6.90 12.99
C LEU A 234 2.23 -6.11 12.75
N ASN A 235 2.08 -5.48 11.58
CA ASN A 235 0.85 -4.79 11.20
C ASN A 235 -0.36 -5.76 11.14
N ALA A 236 -0.16 -6.97 10.61
CA ALA A 236 -1.22 -7.98 10.58
C ALA A 236 -1.58 -8.47 11.99
N LEU A 237 -0.58 -8.70 12.85
CA LEU A 237 -0.79 -9.12 14.24
C LEU A 237 -1.48 -8.04 15.08
N ALA A 238 -1.22 -6.77 14.81
CA ALA A 238 -1.84 -5.64 15.51
C ALA A 238 -3.38 -5.59 15.35
N TRP A 239 -3.93 -6.18 14.28
CA TRP A 239 -5.38 -6.28 14.10
C TRP A 239 -6.04 -7.30 15.04
N VAL A 240 -5.32 -8.28 15.57
CA VAL A 240 -5.87 -9.27 16.50
C VAL A 240 -6.44 -8.61 17.77
N PRO A 241 -5.67 -7.82 18.55
CA PRO A 241 -6.22 -7.14 19.72
C PRO A 241 -7.33 -6.14 19.36
N VAL A 242 -7.25 -5.46 18.22
CA VAL A 242 -8.33 -4.55 17.75
C VAL A 242 -9.63 -5.30 17.51
N LEU A 243 -9.58 -6.47 16.85
CA LEU A 243 -10.77 -7.29 16.60
C LEU A 243 -11.35 -7.89 17.88
N ILE A 244 -10.52 -8.22 18.87
CA ILE A 244 -10.98 -8.66 20.20
C ILE A 244 -11.71 -7.51 20.90
N LEU A 245 -11.14 -6.30 20.92
CA LEU A 245 -11.80 -5.11 21.47
C LEU A 245 -13.13 -4.81 20.78
N LEU A 246 -13.16 -4.91 19.46
CA LEU A 246 -14.36 -4.73 18.66
C LEU A 246 -15.43 -5.79 19.00
N ALA A 247 -15.03 -7.04 19.17
CA ALA A 247 -15.94 -8.13 19.53
C ALA A 247 -16.55 -7.93 20.93
N LEU A 248 -15.77 -7.45 21.90
CA LEU A 248 -16.26 -7.13 23.24
C LEU A 248 -17.30 -6.01 23.22
N GLY A 249 -17.13 -5.01 22.35
CA GLY A 249 -18.05 -3.87 22.24
C GLY A 249 -19.09 -3.97 21.13
N LEU A 250 -19.20 -5.13 20.46
CA LEU A 250 -20.08 -5.33 19.30
C LEU A 250 -21.55 -4.95 19.55
N PRO A 251 -22.16 -5.17 20.73
CA PRO A 251 -23.56 -4.78 20.98
C PRO A 251 -23.84 -3.27 20.87
N LYS A 252 -22.80 -2.42 20.95
CA LYS A 252 -22.90 -0.97 20.84
C LYS A 252 -22.42 -0.42 19.50
N ALA A 253 -21.91 -1.29 18.62
CA ALA A 253 -21.36 -0.90 17.33
C ALA A 253 -22.46 -0.83 16.26
N SER A 254 -22.45 0.23 15.44
CA SER A 254 -23.26 0.25 14.22
C SER A 254 -22.75 -0.78 13.21
N TRP A 255 -23.66 -1.40 12.45
CA TRP A 255 -23.29 -2.36 11.40
C TRP A 255 -22.31 -1.75 10.38
N THR A 256 -22.53 -0.49 9.98
CA THR A 256 -21.68 0.23 9.03
C THR A 256 -20.26 0.42 9.55
N PHE A 257 -20.12 0.73 10.84
CA PHE A 257 -18.82 0.80 11.51
C PHE A 257 -18.15 -0.57 11.50
N THR A 258 -18.81 -1.62 12.02
CA THR A 258 -18.24 -2.97 12.08
C THR A 258 -17.81 -3.49 10.71
N ALA A 259 -18.64 -3.30 9.68
CA ALA A 259 -18.32 -3.70 8.31
C ALA A 259 -17.10 -2.93 7.76
N ALA A 260 -17.01 -1.63 8.02
CA ALA A 260 -15.87 -0.82 7.61
C ALA A 260 -14.56 -1.25 8.29
N VAL A 261 -14.61 -1.54 9.60
CA VAL A 261 -13.44 -2.02 10.35
C VAL A 261 -13.00 -3.40 9.88
N ALA A 262 -13.93 -4.33 9.69
CA ALA A 262 -13.61 -5.67 9.19
C ALA A 262 -13.02 -5.64 7.77
N ALA A 263 -13.61 -4.86 6.86
CA ALA A 263 -13.07 -4.66 5.51
C ALA A 263 -11.69 -3.99 5.55
N GLY A 264 -11.51 -2.98 6.41
CA GLY A 264 -10.23 -2.30 6.62
C GLY A 264 -9.15 -3.26 7.11
N ALA A 265 -9.46 -4.13 8.08
CA ALA A 265 -8.55 -5.15 8.58
C ALA A 265 -8.12 -6.13 7.48
N LEU A 266 -9.07 -6.65 6.71
CA LEU A 266 -8.80 -7.57 5.60
C LEU A 266 -7.91 -6.92 4.53
N ILE A 267 -8.23 -5.68 4.11
CA ILE A 267 -7.44 -4.95 3.12
C ILE A 267 -6.03 -4.67 3.65
N SER A 268 -5.91 -4.21 4.90
CA SER A 268 -4.63 -3.95 5.56
C SER A 268 -3.73 -5.20 5.61
N VAL A 269 -4.28 -6.33 6.05
CA VAL A 269 -3.57 -7.62 6.13
C VAL A 269 -3.18 -8.09 4.73
N GLY A 270 -4.09 -7.97 3.76
CA GLY A 270 -3.83 -8.30 2.35
C GLY A 270 -2.69 -7.48 1.74
N MET A 271 -2.69 -6.16 1.93
CA MET A 271 -1.60 -5.28 1.50
C MET A 271 -0.28 -5.68 2.15
N SER A 272 -0.28 -5.97 3.45
CA SER A 272 0.91 -6.39 4.20
C SER A 272 1.48 -7.69 3.65
N ALA A 273 0.64 -8.69 3.39
CA ALA A 273 1.06 -9.96 2.81
C ALA A 273 1.64 -9.78 1.39
N LEU A 274 1.05 -8.90 0.58
CA LEU A 274 1.57 -8.57 -0.76
C LEU A 274 2.93 -7.87 -0.71
N VAL A 275 3.11 -6.90 0.19
CA VAL A 275 4.39 -6.21 0.43
C VAL A 275 5.46 -7.22 0.85
N ALA A 276 5.17 -8.06 1.85
CA ALA A 276 6.09 -9.10 2.33
C ALA A 276 6.49 -10.07 1.21
N ARG A 277 5.51 -10.61 0.47
CA ARG A 277 5.76 -11.53 -0.64
C ARG A 277 6.61 -10.89 -1.73
N SER A 278 6.33 -9.64 -2.10
CA SER A 278 7.07 -8.92 -3.14
C SER A 278 8.51 -8.64 -2.70
N ALA A 279 8.70 -8.18 -1.46
CA ALA A 279 10.01 -7.85 -0.92
C ALA A 279 10.92 -9.09 -0.83
N LEU A 280 10.38 -10.23 -0.39
CA LEU A 280 11.09 -11.53 -0.40
C LEU A 280 11.34 -12.05 -1.82
N GLY A 281 10.43 -11.79 -2.76
CA GLY A 281 10.60 -12.11 -4.17
C GLY A 281 11.81 -11.40 -4.78
N HIS A 282 11.89 -10.08 -4.61
CA HIS A 282 13.00 -9.27 -5.10
C HIS A 282 14.35 -9.68 -4.49
N GLY A 283 14.39 -9.96 -3.19
CA GLY A 283 15.61 -10.44 -2.52
C GLY A 283 16.13 -11.77 -3.07
N ARG A 284 15.25 -12.70 -3.49
CA ARG A 284 15.63 -13.98 -4.10
C ARG A 284 16.11 -13.79 -5.54
N SER A 285 15.40 -13.02 -6.36
CA SER A 285 15.78 -12.77 -7.75
C SER A 285 17.14 -12.10 -7.88
N ALA A 286 17.45 -11.14 -7.01
CA ALA A 286 18.73 -10.45 -7.01
C ALA A 286 19.92 -11.38 -6.69
N MET A 287 19.70 -12.44 -5.90
CA MET A 287 20.73 -13.42 -5.55
C MET A 287 20.99 -14.42 -6.68
N GLY A 288 19.94 -14.84 -7.40
CA GLY A 288 20.08 -15.75 -8.54
C GLY A 288 20.96 -15.19 -9.66
N GLN A 289 21.07 -13.87 -9.77
CA GLN A 289 21.95 -13.20 -10.74
C GLN A 289 23.44 -13.20 -10.37
N LEU A 290 23.79 -13.53 -9.12
CA LEU A 290 25.17 -13.56 -8.64
C LEU A 290 25.83 -14.94 -8.77
N SER A 291 25.05 -15.99 -9.02
CA SER A 291 25.60 -17.32 -9.25
C SER A 291 25.98 -17.45 -10.72
N PRO A 292 27.27 -17.56 -11.07
CA PRO A 292 27.65 -17.93 -12.43
C PRO A 292 27.05 -19.30 -12.77
N ALA A 293 26.51 -19.43 -13.99
CA ALA A 293 25.97 -20.66 -14.53
C ALA A 293 27.09 -21.67 -14.84
#